data_AF-A0A9W8AT70-F1
#
_entry.id   AF-A0A9W8AT70-F1
#
_cell.length_a   1.000
_cell.length_b   1.000
_cell.length_c   1.000
_cell.angle_alpha   90.00
_cell.angle_beta   90.00
_cell.angle_gamma   90.00
#
_symmetry.space_group_name_H-M   'P 1'
#
loop_
_entity.id
_entity.type
_entity.pdbx_description
1 polymer ?
#
loop_
_entity_poly.entity_id
_entity_poly.type
_entity_poly.pdbx_seq_one_letter_code
_entity_poly.pdbx_strand_id
1 'polypeptide(L)'
;MADDSPTDFTSLTEALNSRIASQDAVAQRYEKLLADYKALSQRLTTLPDETNYDVQVPFGPLAFFPGKLIHTNEIMVLLGDNWFVERSSKQANAIVDRRMEYVQEKLDQLQQEKELLIGRKTVAAELDHMRASRVNEEGEPIVEIMEEVQEEEPSTVHTTQAESRPVVSEVKERAPEEFDAREREILERLRQMELEEEMRESDSDDDDDDNLDDYMVNDQSQSQQSILETTLPTDANVEKEVIESLKVQKPGKVP
;
A
#
# COMPACT_ATOMS: atom_id res chain seq x y z
N MET A 1 -12.78 3.87 -44.34
CA MET A 1 -11.53 4.03 -43.57
C MET A 1 -11.98 4.16 -42.12
N ALA A 2 -11.58 3.22 -41.28
CA ALA A 2 -12.03 3.10 -39.90
C ALA A 2 -11.43 4.24 -39.08
N ASP A 3 -12.29 5.04 -38.46
CA ASP A 3 -11.90 5.99 -37.43
C ASP A 3 -11.99 5.25 -36.09
N ASP A 4 -10.92 4.51 -35.78
CA ASP A 4 -10.80 3.69 -34.57
C ASP A 4 -10.11 4.54 -33.50
N SER A 5 -10.78 5.62 -33.08
CA SER A 5 -10.38 6.33 -31.86
C SER A 5 -10.71 5.42 -30.68
N PRO A 6 -9.78 5.16 -29.74
CA PRO A 6 -10.10 4.37 -28.55
C PRO A 6 -11.24 5.07 -27.83
N THR A 7 -12.42 4.46 -27.86
CA THR A 7 -13.59 4.99 -27.16
C THR A 7 -13.22 5.10 -25.69
N ASP A 8 -13.44 6.25 -25.05
CA ASP A 8 -13.05 6.53 -23.65
C ASP A 8 -13.45 5.39 -22.68
N PHE A 9 -14.52 4.68 -23.04
CA PHE A 9 -15.05 3.53 -22.33
C PHE A 9 -14.14 2.29 -22.35
N THR A 10 -13.49 2.00 -23.47
CA THR A 10 -12.51 0.90 -23.56
C THR A 10 -11.33 1.16 -22.64
N SER A 11 -10.78 2.38 -22.67
CA SER A 11 -9.73 2.82 -21.75
C SER A 11 -10.17 2.74 -20.28
N LEU A 12 -11.41 3.14 -19.97
CA LEU A 12 -11.95 3.07 -18.60
C LEU A 12 -12.09 1.62 -18.11
N THR A 13 -12.62 0.72 -18.95
CA THR A 13 -12.79 -0.70 -18.57
C THR A 13 -11.45 -1.40 -18.40
N GLU A 14 -10.45 -1.08 -19.23
CA GLU A 14 -9.09 -1.58 -19.10
C GLU A 14 -8.43 -1.09 -17.80
N ALA A 15 -8.55 0.20 -17.49
CA ALA A 15 -8.04 0.77 -16.24
C ALA A 15 -8.68 0.11 -15.00
N LEU A 16 -9.99 -0.13 -15.02
CA LEU A 16 -10.69 -0.84 -13.94
C LEU A 16 -10.22 -2.30 -13.80
N ASN A 17 -10.02 -3.00 -14.93
CA ASN A 17 -9.52 -4.38 -14.91
C ASN A 17 -8.09 -4.46 -14.35
N SER A 18 -7.21 -3.54 -14.76
CA SER A 18 -5.85 -3.44 -14.24
C SER A 18 -5.87 -3.18 -12.72
N ARG A 19 -6.74 -2.28 -12.26
CA ARG A 19 -6.88 -2.00 -10.82
C ARG A 19 -7.39 -3.22 -10.03
N ILE A 20 -8.41 -3.91 -10.53
CA ILE A 20 -8.91 -5.17 -9.91
C ILE A 20 -7.80 -6.22 -9.85
N ALA A 21 -7.03 -6.40 -10.94
CA ALA A 21 -5.91 -7.35 -10.97
C ALA A 21 -4.82 -6.99 -9.94
N SER A 22 -4.52 -5.69 -9.80
CA SER A 22 -3.55 -5.22 -8.81
C SER A 22 -4.01 -5.50 -7.37
N GLN A 23 -5.30 -5.30 -7.08
CA GLN A 23 -5.88 -5.63 -5.78
C GLN A 23 -5.85 -7.13 -5.50
N ASP A 24 -6.14 -7.95 -6.50
CA ASP A 24 -6.09 -9.41 -6.37
C ASP A 24 -4.67 -9.90 -6.07
N ALA A 25 -3.65 -9.31 -6.71
CA ALA A 25 -2.26 -9.61 -6.40
C ALA A 25 -1.89 -9.22 -4.96
N VAL A 26 -2.41 -8.10 -4.45
CA VAL A 26 -2.21 -7.68 -3.06
C VAL A 26 -2.95 -8.60 -2.09
N ALA A 27 -4.20 -8.95 -2.37
CA ALA A 27 -4.99 -9.87 -1.54
C ALA A 27 -4.32 -11.25 -1.43
N GLN A 28 -3.80 -11.80 -2.54
CA GLN A 28 -3.04 -13.05 -2.52
C GLN A 28 -1.80 -12.98 -1.63
N ARG A 29 -1.11 -11.84 -1.54
CA ARG A 29 0.02 -11.66 -0.62
C ARG A 29 -0.43 -11.71 0.83
N TYR A 30 -1.55 -11.06 1.17
CA TYR A 30 -2.12 -11.12 2.52
C TYR A 30 -2.64 -12.51 2.89
N GLU A 31 -3.22 -13.26 1.95
CA GLU A 31 -3.63 -14.65 2.17
C GLU A 31 -2.44 -15.57 2.49
N LYS A 32 -1.33 -15.42 1.76
CA LYS A 32 -0.07 -16.12 2.05
C LYS A 32 0.46 -15.76 3.43
N LEU A 33 0.52 -14.46 3.74
CA LEU A 33 0.96 -13.98 5.04
C LEU A 33 0.10 -14.54 6.19
N LEU A 34 -1.22 -14.64 5.98
CA LEU A 34 -2.13 -15.23 6.94
C LEU A 34 -1.90 -16.73 7.14
N ALA A 35 -1.62 -17.47 6.06
CA ALA A 35 -1.24 -18.87 6.14
C ALA A 35 0.09 -19.05 6.91
N ASP A 36 1.07 -18.19 6.66
CA ASP A 36 2.35 -18.18 7.36
C ASP A 36 2.17 -17.90 8.86
N TYR A 37 1.33 -16.92 9.23
CA TYR A 37 1.02 -16.66 10.63
C TYR A 37 0.30 -17.81 11.33
N LYS A 38 -0.61 -18.52 10.63
CA LYS A 38 -1.26 -19.73 11.18
C LYS A 38 -0.25 -20.84 11.43
N ALA A 39 0.66 -21.08 10.48
CA ALA A 39 1.75 -22.05 10.65
C ALA A 39 2.68 -21.65 11.82
N LEU A 40 3.01 -20.36 11.92
CA LEU A 40 3.80 -19.81 13.01
C LEU A 40 3.12 -20.01 14.36
N SER A 41 1.84 -19.67 14.50
CA SER A 41 1.08 -19.82 15.75
C SER A 41 1.03 -21.28 16.23
N GLN A 42 0.81 -22.23 15.30
CA GLN A 42 0.88 -23.66 15.59
C GLN A 42 2.27 -24.09 16.05
N ARG A 43 3.33 -23.57 15.41
CA ARG A 43 4.70 -23.87 15.79
C ARG A 43 5.04 -23.30 17.16
N LEU A 44 4.67 -22.05 17.43
CA LEU A 44 4.87 -21.41 18.74
C LEU A 44 4.17 -22.20 19.86
N THR A 45 2.97 -22.73 19.58
CA THR A 45 2.22 -23.51 20.57
C THR A 45 2.91 -24.84 20.93
N THR A 46 3.59 -25.48 19.97
CA THR A 46 4.24 -26.79 20.16
C THR A 46 5.72 -26.70 20.53
N LEU A 47 6.36 -25.56 20.27
CA LEU A 47 7.77 -25.35 20.59
C LEU A 47 8.13 -25.51 22.07
N PRO A 48 7.33 -25.07 23.05
CA PRO A 48 7.69 -25.20 24.47
C PRO A 48 7.50 -26.62 25.04
N ASP A 49 7.06 -27.61 24.24
CA ASP A 49 6.80 -28.98 24.71
C ASP A 49 8.10 -29.73 25.08
N GLU A 50 9.21 -29.43 24.40
CA GLU A 50 10.53 -29.96 24.72
C GLU A 50 11.51 -28.80 24.99
N THR A 51 12.47 -29.00 25.89
CA THR A 51 13.46 -27.96 26.21
C THR A 51 14.50 -27.80 25.09
N ASN A 52 14.75 -28.87 24.32
CA ASN A 52 15.74 -28.85 23.24
C ASN A 52 15.29 -29.68 22.05
N TYR A 53 15.56 -29.23 20.82
CA TYR A 53 15.29 -29.97 19.59
C TYR A 53 16.56 -30.11 18.76
N ASP A 54 16.85 -31.29 18.21
CA ASP A 54 17.91 -31.44 17.20
C ASP A 54 17.35 -30.99 15.84
N VAL A 55 18.00 -30.01 15.20
CA VAL A 55 17.49 -29.35 13.98
C VAL A 55 18.61 -29.18 12.95
N GLN A 56 18.27 -29.28 11.67
CA GLN A 56 19.16 -28.91 10.57
C GLN A 56 18.97 -27.44 10.22
N VAL A 57 19.98 -26.61 10.49
CA VAL A 57 19.93 -25.17 10.23
C VAL A 57 20.40 -24.91 8.79
N PRO A 58 19.60 -24.25 7.95
CA PRO A 58 20.02 -23.89 6.60
C PRO A 58 21.13 -22.85 6.65
N PHE A 59 22.25 -23.10 5.97
CA PHE A 59 23.40 -22.18 5.84
C PHE A 59 23.54 -21.64 4.41
N GLY A 60 22.44 -21.66 3.65
CA GLY A 60 22.39 -21.21 2.27
C GLY A 60 21.54 -22.13 1.41
N PRO A 61 21.54 -21.94 0.08
CA PRO A 61 20.61 -22.64 -0.81
C PRO A 61 20.80 -24.17 -0.90
N LEU A 62 22.02 -24.68 -0.65
CA LEU A 62 22.35 -26.11 -0.81
C LEU A 62 22.94 -26.77 0.46
N ALA A 63 23.08 -26.04 1.57
CA ALA A 63 23.82 -26.51 2.75
C ALA A 63 22.99 -26.44 4.03
N PHE A 64 23.10 -27.49 4.84
CA PHE A 64 22.47 -27.60 6.16
C PHE A 64 23.51 -28.05 7.20
N PHE A 65 23.52 -27.39 8.36
CA PHE A 65 24.35 -27.79 9.50
C PHE A 65 23.50 -28.47 10.58
N PRO A 66 23.97 -29.59 11.17
CA PRO A 66 23.32 -30.16 12.34
C PRO A 66 23.52 -29.23 13.54
N GLY A 67 22.43 -28.88 14.20
CA GLY A 67 22.44 -28.03 15.38
C GLY A 67 21.37 -28.45 16.38
N LYS A 68 21.31 -27.74 17.50
CA LYS A 68 20.31 -27.96 18.54
C LYS A 68 19.67 -26.64 18.94
N LEU A 69 18.34 -26.58 18.92
CA LEU A 69 17.60 -25.47 19.50
C LEU A 69 17.60 -25.64 21.02
N ILE A 70 18.05 -24.62 21.73
CA ILE A 70 18.04 -24.51 23.20
C ILE A 70 17.12 -23.36 23.60
N HIS A 71 16.59 -23.37 24.83
CA HIS A 71 15.69 -22.32 25.34
C HIS A 71 14.42 -22.12 24.49
N THR A 72 13.68 -23.19 24.23
CA THR A 72 12.50 -23.22 23.34
C THR A 72 11.33 -22.32 23.74
N ASN A 73 11.32 -21.81 24.97
CA ASN A 73 10.33 -20.86 25.44
C ASN A 73 10.77 -19.39 25.25
N GLU A 74 12.02 -19.13 24.91
CA GLU A 74 12.56 -17.78 24.72
C GLU A 74 12.61 -17.46 23.22
N ILE A 75 11.83 -16.46 22.81
CA ILE A 75 11.62 -16.15 21.40
C ILE A 75 11.88 -14.67 21.16
N MET A 76 12.73 -14.39 20.18
CA MET A 76 13.02 -13.04 19.74
C MET A 76 11.95 -12.56 18.75
N VAL A 77 11.20 -11.53 19.13
CA VAL A 77 10.09 -10.98 18.34
C VAL A 77 10.43 -9.57 17.86
N LEU A 78 10.25 -9.32 16.56
CA LEU A 78 10.31 -7.99 15.96
C LEU A 78 9.05 -7.21 16.30
N LEU A 79 9.17 -6.04 16.93
CA LEU A 79 8.03 -5.15 17.22
C LEU A 79 7.76 -4.13 16.09
N GLY A 80 8.82 -3.67 15.43
CA GLY A 80 8.84 -2.64 14.38
C GLY A 80 10.25 -2.02 14.30
N ASP A 81 10.58 -1.32 13.21
CA ASP A 81 11.83 -0.56 13.05
C ASP A 81 13.11 -1.28 13.52
N ASN A 82 13.24 -2.56 13.14
CA ASN A 82 14.35 -3.43 13.53
C ASN A 82 14.55 -3.59 15.05
N TRP A 83 13.54 -3.28 15.86
CA TRP A 83 13.55 -3.48 17.30
C TRP A 83 13.10 -4.89 17.68
N PHE A 84 14.02 -5.65 18.29
CA PHE A 84 13.78 -7.01 18.75
C PHE A 84 13.65 -7.07 20.27
N VAL A 85 12.73 -7.90 20.76
CA VAL A 85 12.55 -8.17 22.18
C VAL A 85 12.43 -9.66 22.43
N GLU A 86 12.99 -10.13 23.54
CA GLU A 86 12.78 -11.49 24.02
C GLU A 86 11.41 -11.60 24.69
N ARG A 87 10.65 -12.62 24.29
CA ARG A 87 9.32 -12.93 24.81
C ARG A 87 9.17 -14.41 25.03
N SER A 88 8.28 -14.76 25.96
CA SER A 88 7.90 -16.16 26.13
C SER A 88 7.12 -16.66 24.92
N SER A 89 7.11 -17.97 24.66
CA SER A 89 6.34 -18.53 23.55
C SER A 89 4.86 -18.13 23.61
N LYS A 90 4.28 -18.14 24.82
CA LYS A 90 2.89 -17.69 25.04
C LYS A 90 2.67 -16.21 24.69
N GLN A 91 3.61 -15.34 25.05
CA GLN A 91 3.53 -13.91 24.73
C GLN A 91 3.72 -13.66 23.23
N ALA A 92 4.65 -14.38 22.60
CA ALA A 92 4.86 -14.32 21.15
C ALA A 92 3.60 -14.73 20.39
N ASN A 93 2.91 -15.79 20.83
CA ASN A 93 1.66 -16.23 20.22
C ASN A 93 0.57 -15.15 20.31
N ALA A 94 0.43 -14.49 21.46
CA ALA A 94 -0.51 -13.37 21.62
C ALA A 94 -0.17 -12.13 20.74
N ILE A 95 1.10 -11.95 20.36
CA ILE A 95 1.49 -10.93 19.37
C ILE A 95 1.08 -11.38 17.96
N VAL A 96 1.29 -12.66 17.63
CA VAL A 96 0.87 -13.24 16.35
C VAL A 96 -0.64 -13.19 16.19
N ASP A 97 -1.43 -13.51 17.22
CA ASP A 97 -2.89 -13.44 17.19
C ASP A 97 -3.39 -12.04 16.81
N ARG A 98 -2.87 -11.00 17.47
CA ARG A 98 -3.20 -9.60 17.14
C ARG A 98 -2.79 -9.22 15.71
N ARG A 99 -1.67 -9.75 15.21
CA ARG A 99 -1.23 -9.52 13.83
C ARG A 99 -2.12 -10.24 12.82
N MET A 100 -2.58 -11.45 13.14
CA MET A 100 -3.53 -12.18 12.32
C MET A 100 -4.86 -11.43 12.21
N GLU A 101 -5.37 -10.89 13.33
CA GLU A 101 -6.58 -10.05 13.32
C GLU A 101 -6.42 -8.83 12.41
N TYR A 102 -5.29 -8.12 12.50
CA TYR A 102 -4.99 -6.98 11.63
C TYR A 102 -4.92 -7.38 10.15
N VAL A 103 -4.26 -8.49 9.83
CA VAL A 103 -4.18 -9.00 8.45
C VAL A 103 -5.56 -9.39 7.93
N GLN A 104 -6.39 -10.02 8.75
CA GLN A 104 -7.76 -10.38 8.39
C GLN A 104 -8.60 -9.13 8.10
N GLU A 105 -8.53 -8.11 8.96
CA GLU A 105 -9.23 -6.84 8.74
C GLU A 105 -8.79 -6.17 7.43
N LYS A 106 -7.49 -6.20 7.11
CA LYS A 106 -6.96 -5.68 5.85
C LYS A 106 -7.45 -6.47 4.64
N LEU A 107 -7.56 -7.79 4.77
CA LEU A 107 -8.12 -8.66 3.73
C LEU A 107 -9.59 -8.33 3.47
N ASP A 108 -10.38 -8.15 4.53
CA ASP A 108 -11.79 -7.79 4.44
C ASP A 108 -11.97 -6.40 3.79
N GLN A 109 -11.12 -5.42 4.13
CA GLN A 109 -11.09 -4.10 3.49
C GLN A 109 -10.79 -4.19 1.99
N LEU A 110 -9.81 -5.00 1.60
CA LEU A 110 -9.46 -5.22 0.19
C LEU A 110 -10.60 -5.90 -0.58
N GLN A 111 -11.29 -6.85 0.04
CA GLN A 111 -12.45 -7.50 -0.57
C GLN A 111 -13.60 -6.52 -0.81
N GLN A 112 -13.89 -5.64 0.15
CA GLN A 112 -14.91 -4.59 0.01
C GLN A 112 -14.53 -3.59 -1.10
N GLU A 113 -13.28 -3.15 -1.17
CA GLU A 113 -12.84 -2.25 -2.24
C GLU A 113 -12.94 -2.94 -3.61
N LYS A 114 -12.60 -4.23 -3.70
CA LYS A 114 -12.77 -5.02 -4.92
C LYS A 114 -14.23 -5.10 -5.35
N GLU A 115 -15.15 -5.37 -4.43
CA GLU A 115 -16.59 -5.42 -4.71
C GLU A 115 -17.09 -4.08 -5.26
N LEU A 116 -16.63 -2.95 -4.68
CA LEU A 116 -16.93 -1.61 -5.19
C LEU A 116 -16.39 -1.41 -6.62
N LEU A 117 -15.17 -1.84 -6.92
CA LEU A 117 -14.62 -1.74 -8.28
C LEU A 117 -15.38 -2.61 -9.29
N ILE A 118 -15.79 -3.81 -8.89
CA ILE A 118 -16.64 -4.67 -9.71
C ILE A 118 -17.98 -3.97 -9.98
N GLY A 119 -18.61 -3.39 -8.95
CA GLY A 119 -19.85 -2.61 -9.10
C GLY A 119 -19.69 -1.41 -10.04
N ARG A 120 -18.56 -0.70 -9.98
CA ARG A 120 -18.25 0.38 -10.94
C ARG A 120 -18.10 -0.14 -12.37
N LYS A 121 -17.43 -1.29 -12.54
CA LYS A 121 -17.30 -1.94 -13.84
C LYS A 121 -18.65 -2.38 -14.41
N THR A 122 -19.56 -2.90 -13.59
CA THR A 122 -20.90 -3.32 -14.04
C THR A 122 -21.74 -2.12 -14.46
N VAL A 123 -21.74 -1.04 -13.66
CA VAL A 123 -22.45 0.21 -14.01
C VAL A 123 -21.87 0.82 -15.29
N ALA A 124 -20.55 0.80 -15.43
CA ALA A 124 -19.91 1.26 -16.64
C ALA A 124 -20.40 0.45 -17.86
N ALA A 125 -20.33 -0.89 -17.80
CA ALA A 125 -20.80 -1.73 -18.90
C ALA A 125 -22.29 -1.51 -19.23
N GLU A 126 -23.15 -1.31 -18.22
CA GLU A 126 -24.56 -0.99 -18.43
C GLU A 126 -24.76 0.35 -19.15
N LEU A 127 -23.98 1.38 -18.78
CA LEU A 127 -24.03 2.69 -19.41
C LEU A 127 -23.57 2.64 -20.88
N ASP A 128 -22.53 1.86 -21.19
CA ASP A 128 -22.06 1.64 -22.55
C ASP A 128 -23.14 0.94 -23.41
N HIS A 129 -23.78 -0.10 -22.86
CA HIS A 129 -24.91 -0.76 -23.50
C HIS A 129 -26.11 0.18 -23.72
N MET A 130 -26.44 1.03 -22.74
CA MET A 130 -27.51 2.02 -22.88
C MET A 130 -27.18 3.07 -23.94
N ARG A 131 -25.93 3.54 -24.02
CA ARG A 131 -25.47 4.49 -25.05
C ARG A 131 -25.56 3.87 -26.44
N ALA A 132 -25.07 2.65 -26.60
CA ALA A 132 -25.09 1.95 -27.89
C ALA A 132 -26.51 1.64 -28.40
N SER A 133 -27.49 1.54 -27.49
CA SER A 133 -28.89 1.22 -27.83
C SER A 133 -29.79 2.46 -28.00
N ARG A 134 -29.27 3.68 -27.77
CA ARG A 134 -30.03 4.92 -27.96
C ARG A 134 -30.16 5.24 -29.44
N VAL A 135 -31.35 5.01 -29.97
CA VAL A 135 -31.77 5.41 -31.32
C VAL A 135 -32.83 6.51 -31.25
N ASN A 136 -32.79 7.47 -32.19
CA ASN A 136 -33.80 8.52 -32.31
C ASN A 136 -35.11 7.97 -32.94
N GLU A 137 -36.13 8.82 -33.11
CA GLU A 137 -37.42 8.44 -33.72
C GLU A 137 -37.29 7.90 -35.16
N GLU A 138 -36.16 8.19 -35.83
CA GLU A 138 -35.82 7.78 -37.19
C GLU A 138 -34.95 6.51 -37.24
N GLY A 139 -34.59 5.94 -36.09
CA GLY A 139 -33.79 4.72 -35.97
C GLY A 139 -32.28 4.94 -36.09
N GLU A 140 -31.81 6.18 -36.10
CA GLU A 140 -30.40 6.55 -36.16
C GLU A 140 -29.78 6.68 -34.76
N PRO A 141 -28.46 6.44 -34.61
CA PRO A 141 -27.77 6.56 -33.32
C PRO A 141 -27.83 8.00 -32.80
N ILE A 142 -28.22 8.17 -31.53
CA ILE A 142 -28.21 9.50 -30.89
C ILE A 142 -26.76 9.93 -30.66
N VAL A 143 -26.32 11.00 -31.31
CA VAL A 143 -24.99 11.61 -31.14
C VAL A 143 -25.07 12.86 -30.24
N GLU A 144 -24.01 13.12 -29.48
CA GLU A 144 -23.91 14.34 -28.66
C GLU A 144 -23.48 15.51 -29.54
N ILE A 145 -24.30 16.56 -29.59
CA ILE A 145 -23.99 17.79 -30.32
C ILE A 145 -23.03 18.61 -29.43
N MET A 146 -21.76 18.68 -29.83
CA MET A 146 -20.78 19.58 -29.21
C MET A 146 -20.68 20.87 -30.02
N GLU A 147 -20.84 22.00 -29.36
CA GLU A 147 -20.59 23.32 -29.95
C GLU A 147 -19.14 23.73 -29.64
N GLU A 148 -18.37 24.07 -30.68
CA GLU A 148 -17.06 24.70 -30.50
C GLU A 148 -17.28 26.12 -29.96
N VAL A 149 -16.87 26.35 -28.71
CA VAL A 149 -16.81 27.71 -28.15
C VAL A 149 -15.68 28.44 -28.89
N GLN A 150 -16.04 29.25 -29.88
CA GLN A 150 -15.08 30.16 -30.50
C GLN A 150 -14.74 31.26 -29.49
N GLU A 151 -13.47 31.40 -29.14
CA GLU A 151 -12.93 32.57 -28.44
C GLU A 151 -12.94 33.77 -29.41
N GLU A 152 -14.13 34.27 -29.77
CA GLU A 152 -14.23 35.57 -30.42
C GLU A 152 -14.17 36.67 -29.35
N GLU A 153 -13.23 37.61 -29.50
CA GLU A 153 -13.25 38.87 -28.77
C GLU A 153 -14.65 39.49 -28.85
N PRO A 154 -15.16 40.15 -27.79
CA PRO A 154 -16.57 40.51 -27.66
C PRO A 154 -17.00 41.47 -28.78
N SER A 155 -17.47 40.89 -29.88
CA SER A 155 -18.03 41.62 -31.01
C SER A 155 -19.42 42.09 -30.60
N THR A 156 -19.65 43.38 -30.84
CA THR A 156 -20.80 44.16 -30.37
C THR A 156 -22.13 43.49 -30.67
N VAL A 157 -22.84 43.13 -29.61
CA VAL A 157 -24.19 42.54 -29.61
C VAL A 157 -25.17 43.40 -30.40
N HIS A 158 -25.68 42.87 -31.51
CA HIS A 158 -26.90 43.40 -32.14
C HIS A 158 -28.09 43.12 -31.22
N THR A 159 -28.56 44.18 -30.57
CA THR A 159 -29.78 44.19 -29.77
C THR A 159 -30.99 44.11 -30.69
N THR A 160 -31.73 43.00 -30.66
CA THR A 160 -33.16 42.99 -31.01
C THR A 160 -33.96 42.47 -29.82
N GLN A 161 -34.74 43.39 -29.26
CA GLN A 161 -35.52 43.31 -28.04
C GLN A 161 -36.86 42.61 -28.31
N ALA A 162 -37.18 41.53 -27.58
CA ALA A 162 -38.55 41.02 -27.40
C ALA A 162 -38.65 40.14 -26.12
N GLU A 163 -38.99 40.81 -25.01
CA GLU A 163 -39.89 40.42 -23.90
C GLU A 163 -39.98 38.90 -23.50
N SER A 164 -39.62 38.43 -22.30
CA SER A 164 -40.28 38.71 -21.00
C SER A 164 -39.71 37.85 -19.82
N ARG A 165 -39.20 38.52 -18.75
CA ARG A 165 -39.07 38.20 -17.28
C ARG A 165 -38.64 36.79 -16.73
N PRO A 166 -38.06 36.70 -15.49
CA PRO A 166 -37.14 37.59 -14.79
C PRO A 166 -35.86 36.89 -14.25
N VAL A 167 -34.73 37.57 -14.45
CA VAL A 167 -33.52 37.70 -13.59
C VAL A 167 -33.21 36.55 -12.62
N VAL A 168 -32.34 35.62 -13.06
CA VAL A 168 -31.47 34.88 -12.14
C VAL A 168 -30.17 35.67 -12.04
N SER A 169 -29.81 35.96 -10.79
CA SER A 169 -28.66 36.73 -10.30
C SER A 169 -27.39 36.61 -11.15
N GLU A 170 -26.92 37.76 -11.64
CA GLU A 170 -25.55 37.98 -12.11
C GLU A 170 -24.55 37.59 -11.02
N VAL A 171 -23.73 36.58 -11.29
CA VAL A 171 -22.47 36.40 -10.58
C VAL A 171 -21.53 37.46 -11.14
N LYS A 172 -21.52 38.61 -10.48
CA LYS A 172 -20.57 39.69 -10.73
C LYS A 172 -19.17 39.14 -10.44
N GLU A 173 -18.31 39.15 -11.45
CA GLU A 173 -16.88 38.90 -11.29
C GLU A 173 -16.36 39.81 -10.17
N ARG A 174 -15.92 39.17 -9.08
CA ARG A 174 -15.48 39.85 -7.87
C ARG A 174 -14.08 40.38 -8.15
N ALA A 175 -13.97 41.71 -8.27
CA ALA A 175 -12.70 42.42 -8.24
C ALA A 175 -11.86 41.94 -7.05
N PRO A 176 -10.51 41.95 -7.13
CA PRO A 176 -9.66 41.47 -6.04
C PRO A 176 -10.03 42.23 -4.77
N GLU A 177 -10.49 41.51 -3.75
CA GLU A 177 -10.85 42.09 -2.47
C GLU A 177 -9.61 42.72 -1.85
N GLU A 178 -9.60 44.04 -1.72
CA GLU A 178 -8.57 44.76 -0.98
C GLU A 178 -8.66 44.30 0.47
N PHE A 179 -7.67 43.52 0.93
CA PHE A 179 -7.60 43.05 2.31
C PHE A 179 -7.77 44.21 3.30
N ASP A 180 -8.72 44.05 4.22
CA ASP A 180 -8.99 45.03 5.27
C ASP A 180 -7.72 45.26 6.11
N ALA A 181 -7.60 46.43 6.74
CA ALA A 181 -6.41 46.78 7.53
C ALA A 181 -6.06 45.72 8.60
N ARG A 182 -7.09 45.05 9.14
CA ARG A 182 -6.95 43.96 10.10
C ARG A 182 -6.41 42.67 9.49
N GLU A 183 -6.78 42.35 8.26
CA GLU A 183 -6.26 41.16 7.56
C GLU A 183 -4.80 41.35 7.17
N ARG A 184 -4.41 42.56 6.76
CA ARG A 184 -3.01 42.92 6.53
C ARG A 184 -2.16 42.80 7.80
N GLU A 185 -2.68 43.26 8.93
CA GLU A 185 -2.01 43.10 10.24
C GLU A 185 -1.81 41.62 10.61
N ILE A 186 -2.82 40.77 10.35
CA ILE A 186 -2.74 39.33 10.60
C ILE A 186 -1.72 38.66 9.67
N LEU A 187 -1.71 39.02 8.39
CA LEU A 187 -0.75 38.53 7.38
C LEU A 187 0.70 38.92 7.73
N GLU A 188 0.91 40.13 8.21
CA GLU A 188 2.23 40.63 8.60
C GLU A 188 2.73 39.92 9.87
N ARG A 189 1.86 39.69 10.85
CA ARG A 189 2.17 38.89 12.05
C ARG A 189 2.50 37.43 11.72
N LEU A 190 1.86 36.85 10.71
CA LEU A 190 2.15 35.48 10.24
C LEU A 190 3.55 35.39 9.62
N ARG A 191 3.94 36.33 8.76
CA ARG A 191 5.30 36.38 8.19
C ARG A 191 6.38 36.56 9.25
N GLN A 192 6.08 37.34 10.29
CA GLN A 192 7.00 37.54 11.40
C GLN A 192 7.28 36.22 12.17
N MET A 193 6.23 35.41 12.40
CA MET A 193 6.39 34.12 13.07
C MET A 193 7.16 33.09 12.23
N GLU A 194 6.91 33.04 10.92
CA GLU A 194 7.62 32.14 10.00
C GLU A 194 9.13 32.43 10.00
N LEU A 195 9.52 33.71 9.96
CA LEU A 195 10.94 34.11 10.05
C LEU A 195 11.57 33.75 11.41
N GLU A 196 10.83 33.87 12.50
CA GLU A 196 11.32 33.56 13.84
C GLU A 196 11.49 32.04 14.05
N GLU A 197 10.65 31.22 13.41
CA GLU A 197 10.78 29.76 13.39
C GLU A 197 12.01 29.33 12.56
N GLU A 198 12.21 29.92 11.38
CA GLU A 198 13.37 29.62 10.52
C GLU A 198 14.71 30.01 11.20
N MET A 199 14.76 31.13 11.94
CA MET A 199 15.96 31.48 12.72
C MET A 199 16.18 30.58 13.95
N ARG A 200 15.11 30.08 14.57
CA ARG A 200 15.25 29.08 15.66
C ARG A 200 15.73 27.73 15.16
N GLU A 201 15.31 27.34 13.97
CA GLU A 201 15.78 26.11 13.33
C GLU A 201 17.27 26.23 12.98
N SER A 202 17.74 27.42 12.54
CA SER A 202 19.17 27.64 12.27
C SER A 202 20.06 27.73 13.52
N ASP A 203 19.52 28.18 14.66
CA ASP A 203 20.26 28.26 15.93
C ASP A 203 20.31 26.91 16.69
N SER A 204 19.65 25.86 16.18
CA SER A 204 19.58 24.52 16.79
C SER A 204 20.75 23.58 16.42
N ASP A 205 21.68 24.01 15.55
CA ASP A 205 22.72 23.14 14.99
C ASP A 205 24.11 23.27 15.64
N ASP A 206 24.28 24.05 16.73
CA ASP A 206 25.61 24.42 17.25
C ASP A 206 25.79 24.29 18.79
N ASP A 207 25.24 23.25 19.43
CA ASP A 207 25.66 22.84 20.79
C ASP A 207 25.34 21.36 21.06
N ASP A 208 26.23 20.45 20.64
CA ASP A 208 26.40 19.12 21.25
C ASP A 208 27.77 18.52 20.81
N ASP A 209 28.86 19.18 21.22
CA ASP A 209 30.17 18.53 21.34
C ASP A 209 30.76 18.92 22.70
N ASP A 210 30.61 18.02 23.68
CA ASP A 210 31.73 17.61 24.53
C ASP A 210 31.26 16.54 25.55
N ASN A 211 32.00 15.42 25.56
CA ASN A 211 32.30 14.57 26.72
C ASN A 211 31.61 13.19 26.83
N LEU A 212 32.22 12.16 26.22
CA LEU A 212 32.37 10.85 26.87
C LEU A 212 33.56 10.04 26.31
N ASP A 213 34.78 10.51 26.56
CA ASP A 213 35.99 9.67 26.54
C ASP A 213 36.23 9.10 27.94
N ASP A 214 35.86 7.84 28.18
CA ASP A 214 36.63 6.84 28.95
C ASP A 214 35.84 5.53 28.99
N TYR A 215 36.33 4.48 28.31
CA TYR A 215 36.31 3.05 28.69
C TYR A 215 36.74 2.22 27.48
N MET A 216 38.05 2.15 27.24
CA MET A 216 38.66 1.05 26.49
C MET A 216 39.25 0.05 27.50
N VAL A 217 38.60 -1.10 27.67
CA VAL A 217 39.25 -2.31 28.18
C VAL A 217 39.34 -3.33 27.04
N ASN A 218 40.59 -3.62 26.75
CA ASN A 218 41.17 -4.54 25.80
C ASN A 218 40.74 -6.00 26.05
N ASP A 219 40.24 -6.71 25.03
CA ASP A 219 40.62 -8.11 24.83
C ASP A 219 40.64 -8.48 23.33
N GLN A 220 41.72 -9.16 22.96
CA GLN A 220 42.07 -9.52 21.60
C GLN A 220 41.30 -10.78 21.19
N SER A 221 40.67 -10.79 20.01
CA SER A 221 41.06 -11.67 18.89
C SER A 221 39.98 -11.84 17.83
N GLN A 222 40.38 -11.45 16.62
CA GLN A 222 40.19 -12.14 15.34
C GLN A 222 38.79 -12.20 14.68
N SER A 223 38.70 -11.33 13.67
CA SER A 223 38.65 -11.72 12.25
C SER A 223 37.29 -11.86 11.57
N GLN A 224 37.24 -11.19 10.41
CA GLN A 224 36.35 -11.39 9.25
C GLN A 224 34.93 -10.81 9.37
N GLN A 225 34.62 -9.79 8.56
CA GLN A 225 33.86 -9.98 7.30
C GLN A 225 33.56 -8.63 6.63
N SER A 226 34.21 -8.40 5.48
CA SER A 226 33.54 -7.88 4.29
C SER A 226 32.44 -8.89 3.92
N ILE A 227 31.19 -8.55 3.60
CA ILE A 227 30.72 -7.96 2.34
C ILE A 227 29.22 -7.70 2.59
N LEU A 228 28.70 -6.51 2.32
CA LEU A 228 27.26 -6.30 2.18
C LEU A 228 27.03 -5.35 1.00
N GLU A 229 26.94 -5.96 -0.18
CA GLU A 229 26.25 -5.38 -1.32
C GLU A 229 25.49 -6.51 -2.03
N THR A 230 24.23 -6.21 -2.35
CA THR A 230 23.52 -6.70 -3.54
C THR A 230 22.65 -7.97 -3.42
N THR A 231 21.35 -7.66 -3.22
CA THR A 231 20.14 -8.15 -3.94
C THR A 231 19.63 -9.59 -3.81
N LEU A 232 18.32 -9.64 -3.52
CA LEU A 232 17.37 -10.74 -3.63
C LEU A 232 17.38 -11.45 -5.00
N PRO A 233 17.15 -12.77 -5.04
CA PRO A 233 16.47 -13.39 -6.17
C PRO A 233 15.14 -14.04 -5.76
N THR A 234 14.11 -13.54 -6.43
CA THR A 234 12.92 -14.25 -6.87
C THR A 234 13.31 -15.59 -7.51
N ASP A 235 12.71 -16.71 -7.09
CA ASP A 235 12.08 -17.66 -8.04
C ASP A 235 11.37 -18.83 -7.34
N ALA A 236 10.09 -18.94 -7.68
CA ALA A 236 9.18 -19.99 -7.28
C ALA A 236 9.32 -21.19 -8.21
N ASN A 237 10.15 -22.18 -7.88
CA ASN A 237 10.06 -23.49 -8.55
C ASN A 237 10.62 -24.71 -7.79
N VAL A 238 10.86 -24.64 -6.48
CA VAL A 238 11.48 -25.75 -5.72
C VAL A 238 10.46 -26.55 -4.89
N GLU A 239 9.24 -26.06 -4.68
CA GLU A 239 8.30 -26.67 -3.71
C GLU A 239 7.58 -27.94 -4.21
N LYS A 240 7.70 -28.33 -5.49
CA LYS A 240 6.97 -29.49 -6.02
C LYS A 240 7.70 -30.83 -5.89
N GLU A 241 9.02 -30.86 -5.72
CA GLU A 241 9.75 -32.14 -5.61
C GLU A 241 9.82 -32.70 -4.18
N VAL A 242 9.70 -31.87 -3.14
CA VAL A 242 9.92 -32.30 -1.75
C VAL A 242 8.72 -33.08 -1.17
N ILE A 243 7.50 -32.81 -1.64
CA ILE A 243 6.28 -33.42 -1.09
C ILE A 243 6.09 -34.88 -1.56
N GLU A 244 6.68 -35.26 -2.70
CA GLU A 244 6.54 -36.61 -3.23
C GLU A 244 7.43 -37.64 -2.52
N SER A 245 8.56 -37.20 -1.94
CA SER A 245 9.49 -38.08 -1.22
C SER A 245 9.00 -38.50 0.17
N LEU A 246 8.03 -37.80 0.77
CA LEU A 246 7.56 -38.03 2.14
C LEU A 246 6.40 -39.04 2.27
N LYS A 247 5.83 -39.54 1.15
CA LYS A 247 4.72 -40.51 1.18
C LYS A 247 5.13 -41.99 1.13
N VAL A 248 6.41 -42.32 1.00
CA VAL A 248 6.90 -43.71 0.85
C VAL A 248 7.72 -44.16 2.06
N GLN A 249 7.13 -44.21 3.25
CA GLN A 249 7.66 -45.07 4.32
C GLN A 249 6.56 -45.54 5.27
N LYS A 250 5.98 -46.72 4.98
CA LYS A 250 5.15 -47.47 5.93
C LYS A 250 6.05 -48.21 6.94
N PRO A 251 5.63 -48.37 8.22
CA PRO A 251 6.44 -49.03 9.22
C PRO A 251 6.44 -50.56 9.04
N GLY A 252 7.64 -51.15 9.01
CA GLY A 252 7.89 -52.59 8.95
C GLY A 252 7.60 -53.28 10.29
N LYS A 253 6.89 -54.41 10.19
CA LYS A 253 6.56 -55.35 11.27
C LYS A 253 7.80 -56.21 11.60
N VAL A 254 8.20 -56.27 12.86
CA VAL A 254 9.28 -57.16 13.34
C VAL A 254 8.64 -58.44 13.92
N PRO A 255 9.21 -59.64 13.67
CA PRO A 255 8.70 -60.92 14.19
C PRO A 255 8.86 -61.09 15.70
#